data_AF-A0A0A1VSY8-F1
#
_entry.id   AF-A0A0A1VSY8-F1
#
_cell.length_a   1.000
_cell.length_b   1.000
_cell.length_c   1.000
_cell.angle_alpha   90.00
_cell.angle_beta   90.00
_cell.angle_gamma   90.00
#
_symmetry.space_group_name_H-M   'P 1'
#
loop_
_entity.id
_entity.type
_entity.pdbx_description
1 polymer ?
#
loop_
_entity_poly.entity_id
_entity_poly.type
_entity_poly.pdbx_seq_one_letter_code
_entity_poly.pdbx_strand_id
1 'polypeptide(L)'
;MDIQEFINLCAGKWFSQRTSYQLAAQKVANNKAEITIDLLTADAADVVQLCLENNCQSQASLGGWKATWDNSVDYGQPKKIGSSYLVWLPSENSWQGKLITADGKSAALGEYHLRSDQALTLTIEHNHHRIEERIWFASPNLRLRTSIIQSPNGDRQTVFYSEIRKMVAS
;
A
#
# COMPACT_ATOMS: atom_id res chain seq x y z
N MET A 1 -8.80 5.21 -16.39
CA MET A 1 -8.68 4.54 -15.09
C MET A 1 -9.16 5.49 -14.03
N ASP A 2 -10.29 5.19 -13.39
CA ASP A 2 -10.71 5.83 -12.14
C ASP A 2 -10.07 5.14 -10.92
N ILE A 3 -10.38 5.63 -9.71
CA ILE A 3 -9.82 5.06 -8.48
C ILE A 3 -10.28 3.61 -8.24
N GLN A 4 -11.52 3.27 -8.56
CA GLN A 4 -12.05 1.93 -8.36
C GLN A 4 -11.37 0.93 -9.31
N GLU A 5 -11.18 1.31 -10.57
CA GLU A 5 -10.44 0.56 -11.57
C GLU A 5 -8.97 0.36 -11.13
N PHE A 6 -8.32 1.38 -10.56
CA PHE A 6 -6.96 1.27 -10.03
C PHE A 6 -6.87 0.28 -8.86
N ILE A 7 -7.81 0.37 -7.91
CA ILE A 7 -7.91 -0.53 -6.77
C ILE A 7 -8.11 -1.97 -7.25
N ASN A 8 -9.05 -2.18 -8.17
CA ASN A 8 -9.32 -3.49 -8.75
C ASN A 8 -8.10 -4.06 -9.47
N LEU A 9 -7.35 -3.24 -10.20
CA LEU A 9 -6.14 -3.67 -10.90
C LEU A 9 -5.03 -4.11 -9.92
N CYS A 10 -4.99 -3.59 -8.70
CA CYS A 10 -4.02 -4.01 -7.69
C CYS A 10 -4.32 -5.40 -7.09
N ALA A 11 -5.55 -5.88 -7.16
CA ALA A 11 -5.94 -7.16 -6.58
C ALA A 11 -5.15 -8.33 -7.19
N GLY A 12 -4.87 -9.36 -6.39
CA GLY A 12 -4.20 -10.59 -6.81
C GLY A 12 -2.82 -10.80 -6.20
N LYS A 13 -2.07 -11.75 -6.77
CA LYS A 13 -0.77 -12.18 -6.28
C LYS A 13 0.37 -11.55 -7.07
N TRP A 14 1.39 -11.09 -6.36
CA TRP A 14 2.52 -10.35 -6.89
C TRP A 14 3.83 -10.91 -6.35
N PHE A 15 4.84 -11.01 -7.21
CA PHE A 15 6.22 -11.11 -6.78
C PHE A 15 6.81 -9.70 -6.69
N SER A 16 7.32 -9.32 -5.53
CA SER A 16 7.85 -7.99 -5.24
C SER A 16 9.36 -8.04 -5.05
N GLN A 17 10.08 -7.24 -5.83
CA GLN A 17 11.48 -6.89 -5.59
C GLN A 17 11.51 -5.49 -4.98
N ARG A 18 12.09 -5.35 -3.79
CA ARG A 18 12.22 -4.10 -3.05
C ARG A 18 13.68 -3.69 -2.93
N THR A 19 14.00 -2.45 -3.27
CA THR A 19 15.31 -1.83 -3.01
C THR A 19 15.12 -0.60 -2.14
N SER A 20 15.77 -0.55 -0.97
CA SER A 20 15.70 0.58 -0.05
C SER A 20 17.05 1.25 0.12
N TYR A 21 17.06 2.57 0.05
CA TYR A 21 18.21 3.44 0.26
C TYR A 21 18.01 4.24 1.56
N GLN A 22 18.88 4.02 2.53
CA GLN A 22 18.94 4.79 3.77
C GLN A 22 20.01 5.86 3.61
N LEU A 23 19.60 7.10 3.30
CA LEU A 23 20.53 8.15 2.88
C LEU A 23 21.54 8.52 3.97
N ALA A 24 21.07 8.73 5.21
CA ALA A 24 21.94 9.08 6.34
C ALA A 24 22.95 7.98 6.66
N ALA A 25 22.54 6.71 6.56
CA ALA A 25 23.39 5.56 6.85
C ALA A 25 24.23 5.08 5.66
N GLN A 26 24.03 5.65 4.47
CA GLN A 26 24.61 5.20 3.20
C GLN A 26 24.46 3.69 2.94
N LYS A 27 23.31 3.13 3.34
CA LYS A 27 23.01 1.70 3.21
C LYS A 27 21.99 1.44 2.11
N VAL A 28 22.22 0.36 1.38
CA VAL A 28 21.29 -0.21 0.40
C VAL A 28 20.91 -1.61 0.85
N ALA A 29 19.62 -1.93 0.78
CA ALA A 29 19.13 -3.28 0.98
C ALA A 29 18.21 -3.70 -0.17
N ASN A 30 18.33 -4.96 -0.56
CA ASN A 30 17.49 -5.59 -1.57
C ASN A 30 16.75 -6.76 -0.93
N ASN A 31 15.44 -6.81 -1.13
CA ASN A 31 14.59 -7.87 -0.59
C ASN A 31 13.59 -8.36 -1.61
N LYS A 32 13.13 -9.59 -1.41
CA LYS A 32 12.06 -10.20 -2.19
C LYS A 32 10.90 -10.61 -1.29
N ALA A 33 9.68 -10.54 -1.82
CA ALA A 33 8.51 -11.08 -1.14
C ALA A 33 7.43 -11.46 -2.15
N GLU A 34 6.59 -12.42 -1.78
CA GLU A 34 5.29 -12.59 -2.41
C GLU A 34 4.28 -11.72 -1.67
N ILE A 35 3.43 -11.01 -2.41
CA ILE A 35 2.39 -10.14 -1.88
C ILE A 35 1.05 -10.61 -2.44
N THR A 36 0.04 -10.79 -1.59
CA THR A 36 -1.35 -10.98 -2.03
C THR A 36 -2.18 -9.79 -1.60
N ILE A 37 -2.95 -9.23 -2.52
CA ILE A 37 -3.88 -8.12 -2.26
C ILE A 37 -5.29 -8.65 -2.51
N ASP A 38 -6.05 -8.78 -1.43
CA ASP A 38 -7.45 -9.19 -1.45
C ASP A 38 -8.34 -7.96 -1.26
N LEU A 39 -9.33 -7.77 -2.14
CA LEU A 39 -10.30 -6.68 -2.00
C LEU A 39 -11.31 -7.03 -0.90
N LEU A 40 -11.68 -6.01 -0.13
CA LEU A 40 -12.67 -6.10 0.94
C LEU A 40 -13.83 -5.18 0.58
N THR A 41 -15.05 -5.68 0.74
CA THR A 41 -16.26 -4.86 0.59
C THR A 41 -16.43 -3.92 1.79
N ALA A 42 -17.27 -2.89 1.64
CA ALA A 42 -17.63 -2.00 2.74
C ALA A 42 -18.22 -2.74 3.96
N ASP A 43 -18.90 -3.87 3.73
CA ASP A 43 -19.54 -4.66 4.80
C ASP A 43 -18.59 -5.68 5.45
N ALA A 44 -17.35 -5.80 4.98
CA ALA A 44 -16.38 -6.70 5.58
C ALA A 44 -16.08 -6.28 7.03
N ALA A 45 -16.05 -7.24 7.96
CA ALA A 45 -15.87 -6.97 9.40
C ALA A 45 -14.63 -6.11 9.69
N ASP A 46 -13.51 -6.38 9.00
CA ASP A 46 -12.27 -5.61 9.14
C ASP A 46 -12.45 -4.14 8.69
N VAL A 47 -13.23 -3.89 7.63
CA VAL A 47 -13.51 -2.53 7.12
C VAL A 47 -14.45 -1.78 8.07
N VAL A 48 -15.53 -2.44 8.51
CA VAL A 48 -16.49 -1.89 9.48
C VAL A 48 -15.77 -1.48 10.77
N GLN A 49 -14.92 -2.36 11.30
CA GLN A 49 -14.18 -2.10 12.53
C GLN A 49 -13.22 -0.92 12.37
N LEU A 50 -12.41 -0.88 11.31
CA LEU A 50 -11.48 0.22 11.06
C LEU A 50 -12.19 1.55 10.87
N CYS A 51 -13.33 1.56 10.18
CA CYS A 51 -14.14 2.77 10.02
C CYS A 51 -14.69 3.27 11.37
N LEU A 52 -15.24 2.36 12.18
CA LEU A 52 -15.77 2.69 13.51
C LEU A 52 -14.70 3.32 14.41
N GLU A 53 -13.51 2.72 14.48
CA GLU A 53 -12.39 3.20 15.28
C GLU A 53 -11.86 4.57 14.83
N ASN A 54 -12.10 4.93 13.57
CA ASN A 54 -11.65 6.19 12.96
C ASN A 54 -12.79 7.19 12.73
N ASN A 55 -13.93 6.99 13.41
CA ASN A 55 -15.10 7.88 13.37
C ASN A 55 -15.67 8.11 11.95
N CYS A 56 -15.73 7.06 11.13
CA CYS A 56 -16.39 7.13 9.83
C CYS A 56 -17.35 5.94 9.60
N GLN A 57 -18.21 6.08 8.59
CA GLN A 57 -19.16 5.05 8.20
C GLN A 57 -18.57 4.20 7.07
N SER A 58 -18.51 2.88 7.25
CA SER A 58 -17.99 1.96 6.24
C SER A 58 -18.73 2.04 4.90
N GLN A 59 -20.02 2.37 4.91
CA GLN A 59 -20.88 2.46 3.73
C GLN A 59 -20.57 3.69 2.87
N ALA A 60 -19.84 4.65 3.42
CA ALA A 60 -19.28 5.76 2.66
C ALA A 60 -17.92 5.41 2.02
N SER A 61 -17.33 4.23 2.32
CA SER A 61 -16.06 3.79 1.75
C SER A 61 -16.24 3.12 0.37
N LEU A 62 -15.16 3.02 -0.40
CA LEU A 62 -15.07 2.14 -1.57
C LEU A 62 -14.70 0.69 -1.18
N GLY A 63 -14.89 0.34 0.09
CA GLY A 63 -14.29 -0.85 0.70
C GLY A 63 -12.81 -0.64 1.00
N GLY A 64 -12.06 -1.73 0.97
CA GLY A 64 -10.64 -1.73 1.30
C GLY A 64 -9.87 -2.82 0.60
N TRP A 65 -8.61 -2.97 0.99
CA TRP A 65 -7.84 -4.17 0.67
C TRP A 65 -7.15 -4.72 1.91
N LYS A 66 -6.84 -6.01 1.87
CA LYS A 66 -5.90 -6.67 2.76
C LYS A 66 -4.67 -7.05 1.93
N ALA A 67 -3.54 -6.47 2.27
CA ALA A 67 -2.25 -6.89 1.74
C ALA A 67 -1.62 -7.89 2.72
N THR A 68 -1.17 -9.03 2.22
CA THR A 68 -0.35 -10.00 2.97
C THR A 68 0.97 -10.20 2.26
N TRP A 69 2.05 -10.45 3.01
CA TRP A 69 3.35 -10.72 2.41
C TRP A 69 4.10 -11.86 3.10
N ASP A 70 4.88 -12.59 2.30
CA ASP A 70 5.80 -13.64 2.76
C ASP A 70 7.14 -13.49 2.00
N ASN A 71 8.25 -13.32 2.73
CA ASN A 71 9.59 -13.20 2.15
C ASN A 71 10.30 -14.55 1.95
N SER A 72 9.61 -15.68 2.02
CA SER A 72 10.22 -17.02 1.88
C SER A 72 10.90 -17.23 0.51
N VAL A 73 10.61 -16.40 -0.49
CA VAL A 73 11.31 -16.32 -1.79
C VAL A 73 12.66 -15.60 -1.74
N ASP A 74 12.99 -14.96 -0.61
CA ASP A 74 14.25 -14.25 -0.34
C ASP A 74 15.22 -15.17 0.42
N TYR A 75 15.76 -16.15 -0.30
CA TYR A 75 16.62 -17.18 0.30
C TYR A 75 17.79 -16.59 1.09
N GLY A 76 17.99 -17.12 2.31
CA GLY A 76 19.06 -16.66 3.22
C GLY A 76 18.67 -15.48 4.11
N GLN A 77 17.48 -14.90 3.96
CA GLN A 77 16.96 -13.88 4.87
C GLN A 77 16.09 -14.48 5.99
N PRO A 78 16.05 -13.87 7.19
CA PRO A 78 15.13 -14.27 8.24
C PRO A 78 13.68 -14.20 7.76
N LYS A 79 12.88 -15.22 8.10
CA LYS A 79 11.48 -15.29 7.70
C LYS A 79 10.66 -14.15 8.31
N LYS A 80 9.92 -13.44 7.47
CA LYS A 80 9.03 -12.33 7.80
C LYS A 80 7.74 -12.50 7.01
N ILE A 81 6.65 -12.70 7.76
CA ILE A 81 5.28 -12.68 7.26
C ILE A 81 4.58 -11.50 7.93
N GLY A 82 3.68 -10.85 7.22
CA GLY A 82 2.82 -9.83 7.80
C GLY A 82 1.61 -9.52 6.95
N SER A 83 0.78 -8.62 7.45
CA SER A 83 -0.40 -8.13 6.77
C SER A 83 -0.69 -6.70 7.13
N SER A 84 -1.36 -5.99 6.24
CA SER A 84 -1.92 -4.67 6.47
C SER A 84 -3.27 -4.52 5.78
N TYR A 85 -4.05 -3.59 6.28
CA TYR A 85 -5.34 -3.21 5.76
C TYR A 85 -5.28 -1.76 5.28
N LEU A 86 -6.06 -1.45 4.24
CA LEU A 86 -6.29 -0.07 3.82
C LEU A 86 -7.77 0.08 3.44
N VAL A 87 -8.43 1.09 3.98
CA VAL A 87 -9.82 1.45 3.67
C VAL A 87 -9.83 2.77 2.89
N TRP A 88 -10.56 2.81 1.79
CA TRP A 88 -10.63 3.97 0.90
C TRP A 88 -11.85 4.82 1.21
N LEU A 89 -11.65 6.09 1.58
CA LEU A 89 -12.71 7.04 1.88
C LEU A 89 -12.75 8.10 0.78
N PRO A 90 -13.63 7.94 -0.24
CA PRO A 90 -13.71 8.88 -1.35
C PRO A 90 -14.16 10.27 -0.89
N SER A 91 -13.64 11.29 -1.57
CA SER A 91 -14.20 12.64 -1.48
C SER A 91 -15.24 12.87 -2.58
N GLU A 92 -15.87 14.04 -2.61
CA GLU A 92 -16.72 14.45 -3.74
C GLU A 92 -15.97 14.45 -5.08
N ASN A 93 -14.65 14.66 -5.03
CA ASN A 93 -13.78 14.50 -6.19
C ASN A 93 -13.32 13.04 -6.30
N SER A 94 -13.73 12.36 -7.37
CA SER A 94 -13.42 10.94 -7.62
C SER A 94 -11.93 10.61 -7.73
N TRP A 95 -11.06 11.61 -7.89
CA TRP A 95 -9.61 11.44 -8.03
C TRP A 95 -8.88 11.49 -6.69
N GLN A 96 -9.54 11.84 -5.60
CA GLN A 96 -8.88 11.99 -4.31
C GLN A 96 -9.78 11.64 -3.14
N GLY A 97 -9.17 11.39 -1.99
CA GLY A 97 -9.91 11.11 -0.78
C GLY A 97 -8.98 10.86 0.39
N LYS A 98 -9.57 10.38 1.47
CA LYS A 98 -8.85 9.94 2.65
C LYS A 98 -8.66 8.43 2.60
N LEU A 99 -7.74 7.94 3.42
CA LEU A 99 -7.58 6.51 3.66
C LEU A 99 -7.33 6.25 5.14
N ILE A 100 -7.68 5.04 5.57
CA ILE A 100 -7.27 4.48 6.85
C ILE A 100 -6.35 3.31 6.52
N THR A 101 -5.16 3.25 7.09
CA THR A 101 -4.25 2.09 6.97
C THR A 101 -3.99 1.50 8.34
N ALA A 102 -3.87 0.18 8.45
CA ALA A 102 -3.56 -0.50 9.70
C ALA A 102 -2.70 -1.74 9.50
N ASP A 103 -1.78 -2.02 10.42
CA ASP A 103 -0.85 -3.16 10.37
C ASP A 103 -1.12 -4.22 11.46
N GLY A 104 -2.33 -4.19 12.03
CA GLY A 104 -2.75 -5.04 13.16
C GLY A 104 -2.23 -4.58 14.52
N LYS A 105 -1.40 -3.53 14.58
CA LYS A 105 -0.92 -2.92 15.84
C LYS A 105 -1.44 -1.50 16.01
N SER A 106 -1.50 -0.76 14.92
CA SER A 106 -1.91 0.64 14.93
C SER A 106 -2.58 1.02 13.61
N ALA A 107 -3.46 2.00 13.67
CA ALA A 107 -4.05 2.63 12.50
C ALA A 107 -3.42 4.01 12.26
N ALA A 108 -3.40 4.43 11.01
CA ALA A 108 -3.01 5.76 10.58
C ALA A 108 -4.01 6.29 9.55
N LEU A 109 -4.19 7.60 9.55
CA LEU A 109 -4.94 8.30 8.53
C LEU A 109 -3.98 8.83 7.46
N GLY A 110 -4.50 8.91 6.25
CA GLY A 110 -3.79 9.50 5.14
C GLY A 110 -4.73 10.03 4.09
N GLU A 111 -4.14 10.46 3.00
CA GLU A 111 -4.81 10.95 1.81
C GLU A 111 -4.31 10.21 0.60
N TYR A 112 -5.18 10.04 -0.39
CA TYR A 112 -4.80 9.54 -1.69
C TYR A 112 -5.20 10.51 -2.79
N HIS A 113 -4.46 10.46 -3.89
CA HIS A 113 -4.76 11.20 -5.10
C HIS A 113 -4.34 10.38 -6.32
N LEU A 114 -5.29 9.99 -7.17
CA LEU A 114 -5.04 9.41 -8.48
C LEU A 114 -4.82 10.54 -9.50
N ARG A 115 -3.59 10.65 -9.99
CA ARG A 115 -3.17 11.74 -10.88
C ARG A 115 -3.59 11.45 -12.33
N SER A 116 -3.54 12.49 -13.17
CA SER A 116 -3.87 12.39 -14.60
C SER A 116 -2.97 11.45 -15.40
N ASP A 117 -1.75 11.17 -14.91
CA ASP A 117 -0.83 10.18 -15.46
C ASP A 117 -1.12 8.74 -14.99
N GLN A 118 -2.26 8.52 -14.34
CA GLN A 118 -2.72 7.23 -13.82
C GLN A 118 -1.81 6.66 -12.71
N ALA A 119 -1.02 7.49 -12.05
CA ALA A 119 -0.32 7.12 -10.83
C ALA A 119 -1.11 7.52 -9.59
N LEU A 120 -1.23 6.59 -8.65
CA LEU A 120 -1.81 6.82 -7.34
C LEU A 120 -0.72 7.33 -6.38
N THR A 121 -0.96 8.47 -5.75
CA THR A 121 -0.12 8.95 -4.65
C THR A 121 -0.85 8.75 -3.33
N LEU A 122 -0.15 8.21 -2.33
CA LEU A 122 -0.61 8.10 -0.94
C LEU A 122 0.27 8.97 -0.06
N THR A 123 -0.32 9.72 0.87
CA THR A 123 0.41 10.47 1.91
C THR A 123 -0.15 10.06 3.27
N ILE A 124 0.70 9.52 4.12
CA ILE A 124 0.30 8.91 5.40
C ILE A 124 1.20 9.46 6.49
N GLU A 125 0.60 9.87 7.61
CA GLU A 125 1.33 10.22 8.82
C GLU A 125 1.15 9.13 9.86
N HIS A 126 2.25 8.48 10.25
CA HIS A 126 2.22 7.37 11.19
C HIS A 126 3.42 7.41 12.13
N ASN A 127 3.19 7.37 13.44
CA ASN A 127 4.26 7.41 14.45
C ASN A 127 5.26 8.56 14.23
N HIS A 128 4.75 9.77 13.93
CA HIS A 128 5.52 10.97 13.58
C HIS A 128 6.36 10.86 12.30
N HIS A 129 6.24 9.78 11.54
CA HIS A 129 6.85 9.64 10.22
C HIS A 129 5.85 10.07 9.15
N ARG A 130 6.34 10.78 8.15
CA ARG A 130 5.59 11.05 6.92
C ARG A 130 6.01 10.04 5.88
N ILE A 131 5.04 9.34 5.32
CA ILE A 131 5.22 8.35 4.27
C ILE A 131 4.52 8.86 3.03
N GLU A 132 5.26 9.00 1.94
CA GLU A 132 4.70 9.30 0.62
C GLU A 132 4.95 8.14 -0.31
N GLU A 133 3.89 7.53 -0.82
CA GLU A 133 3.98 6.49 -1.83
C GLU A 133 3.45 6.97 -3.16
N ARG A 134 4.07 6.51 -4.25
CA ARG A 134 3.57 6.68 -5.61
C ARG A 134 3.55 5.32 -6.28
N ILE A 135 2.39 4.92 -6.78
CA ILE A 135 2.10 3.60 -7.33
C ILE A 135 1.57 3.77 -8.75
N TRP A 136 2.10 3.02 -9.71
CA TRP A 136 1.61 3.05 -11.09
C TRP A 136 1.82 1.71 -11.77
N PHE A 137 1.18 1.53 -12.93
CA PHE A 137 1.31 0.33 -13.74
C PHE A 137 2.10 0.65 -15.00
N ALA A 138 3.24 -0.01 -15.19
CA ALA A 138 3.97 0.01 -16.46
C ALA A 138 3.33 -0.94 -17.49
N SER A 139 2.60 -1.95 -17.01
CA SER A 139 1.66 -2.79 -17.77
C SER A 139 0.65 -3.39 -16.80
N PRO A 140 -0.44 -4.05 -17.26
CA PRO A 140 -1.43 -4.68 -16.35
C PRO A 140 -0.85 -5.71 -15.36
N ASN A 141 0.35 -6.23 -15.67
CA ASN A 141 1.06 -7.24 -14.88
C ASN A 141 2.38 -6.73 -14.28
N LEU A 142 2.69 -5.45 -14.41
CA LEU A 142 3.88 -4.82 -13.84
C LEU A 142 3.48 -3.54 -13.11
N ARG A 143 3.41 -3.63 -11.78
CA ARG A 143 3.18 -2.50 -10.87
C ARG A 143 4.51 -2.01 -10.33
N LEU A 144 4.71 -0.70 -10.36
CA LEU A 144 5.88 -0.04 -9.81
C LEU A 144 5.44 0.86 -8.67
N ARG A 145 6.28 0.95 -7.64
CA ARG A 145 6.02 1.82 -6.50
C ARG A 145 7.30 2.46 -5.99
N THR A 146 7.22 3.74 -5.66
CA THR A 146 8.24 4.44 -4.90
C THR A 146 7.67 4.86 -3.56
N SER A 147 8.47 4.83 -2.51
CA SER A 147 8.11 5.33 -1.19
C SER A 147 9.22 6.22 -0.64
N ILE A 148 8.85 7.35 -0.06
CA ILE A 148 9.72 8.19 0.75
C ILE A 148 9.20 8.15 2.17
N ILE A 149 10.06 7.74 3.10
CA ILE A 149 9.76 7.73 4.54
C ILE A 149 10.65 8.79 5.17
N GLN A 150 10.03 9.80 5.76
CA GLN A 150 10.71 10.90 6.43
C GLN A 150 10.48 10.81 7.94
N SER A 151 11.57 10.73 8.69
CA SER A 151 11.57 10.75 10.15
C SER A 151 11.53 12.18 10.70
N PRO A 152 11.09 12.39 11.95
CA PRO A 152 11.03 13.72 12.58
C PRO A 152 12.37 14.49 12.60
N ASN A 153 13.49 13.76 12.67
CA ASN A 153 14.84 14.33 12.67
C ASN A 153 15.33 14.76 11.27
N GLY A 154 14.49 14.60 10.22
CA GLY A 154 14.83 14.95 8.85
C GLY A 154 15.47 13.82 8.05
N ASP A 155 15.74 12.66 8.66
CA ASP A 155 16.26 11.49 7.94
C ASP A 155 15.25 11.00 6.92
N ARG A 156 15.77 10.57 5.76
CA ARG A 156 14.96 10.06 4.65
C ARG A 156 15.43 8.69 4.23
N GLN A 157 14.46 7.78 4.13
CA GLN A 157 14.61 6.52 3.44
C GLN A 157 13.81 6.58 2.14
N THR A 158 14.41 6.17 1.04
CA THR A 158 13.71 6.02 -0.24
C THR A 158 13.65 4.54 -0.61
N VAL A 159 12.53 4.12 -1.17
CA VAL A 159 12.29 2.71 -1.50
C VAL A 159 11.70 2.61 -2.88
N PHE A 160 12.21 1.71 -3.70
CA PHE A 160 11.65 1.33 -4.99
C PHE A 160 11.17 -0.11 -4.96
N TYR A 161 10.03 -0.36 -5.57
CA TYR A 161 9.41 -1.67 -5.72
C TYR A 161 9.13 -1.94 -7.20
N SER A 162 9.49 -3.13 -7.65
CA SER A 162 9.03 -3.72 -8.91
C SER A 162 8.22 -4.95 -8.60
N GLU A 163 6.94 -4.93 -8.97
CA GLU A 163 5.96 -5.94 -8.59
C GLU A 163 5.36 -6.58 -9.85
N ILE A 164 5.63 -7.87 -10.05
CA ILE A 164 5.18 -8.64 -11.22
C ILE A 164 4.02 -9.53 -10.80
N ARG A 165 2.90 -9.45 -11.53
CA ARG A 165 1.74 -10.29 -11.25
C ARG A 165 2.11 -11.76 -11.46
N LYS A 166 1.84 -12.60 -10.46
CA LYS A 166 1.98 -14.05 -10.59
C LYS A 166 0.78 -14.58 -11.38
N MET A 167 1.04 -15.23 -12.50
CA MET A 167 -0.01 -16.01 -13.17
C MET A 167 -0.29 -17.25 -12.32
N VAL A 168 -1.56 -17.52 -12.08
CA VAL A 168 -1.97 -18.82 -11.55
C VAL A 168 -1.74 -19.80 -12.68
N ALA A 169 -0.92 -20.83 -12.46
CA ALA A 169 -0.87 -21.95 -13.39
C ALA A 169 -2.26 -22.59 -13.39
N SER A 170 -2.93 -22.53 -14.53
CA SER A 170 -4.21 -23.21 -14.79
C SER A 170 -4.05 -24.72 -14.73
#